data_AF-A0A7K3DN71-F1
#
_entry.id   AF-A0A7K3DN71-F1
#
_cell.length_a   1.000
_cell.length_b   1.000
_cell.length_c   1.000
_cell.angle_alpha   90.00
_cell.angle_beta   90.00
_cell.angle_gamma   90.00
#
_symmetry.space_group_name_H-M   'P 1'
#
loop_
_entity.id
_entity.type
_entity.pdbx_description
1 polymer ?
#
loop_
_entity_poly.entity_id
_entity_poly.type
_entity_poly.pdbx_seq_one_letter_code
_entity_poly.pdbx_strand_id
1 'polypeptide(L)'
;AHGTEPDAGDERDRPAHRRIEYVAELLADRTPRTTALRPAARSVARLLAGHDTCVEPATRVLLASVDLGAPGPALHELARLHTGRPALAARTADALRSRVRRQEIVDEPELDRTAQTLAESGDLAEGLFAWAVTVACGDRTAWPVRWRARLSALRRHASPDVRDAAIRVGTATDS
;
A
#
# COMPACT_ATOMS: atom_id res chain seq x y z
N ALA A 1 -40.73 12.48 -33.38
CA ALA A 1 -39.85 13.50 -32.79
C ALA A 1 -38.99 12.82 -31.75
N HIS A 2 -37.70 12.61 -32.04
CA HIS A 2 -36.72 12.07 -31.09
C HIS A 2 -36.07 13.26 -30.38
N GLY A 3 -36.27 13.37 -29.07
CA GLY A 3 -35.53 14.26 -28.19
C GLY A 3 -34.72 13.40 -27.23
N THR A 4 -33.49 13.05 -27.63
CA THR A 4 -32.46 12.58 -26.71
C THR A 4 -31.96 13.82 -25.99
N GLU A 5 -32.34 14.01 -24.73
CA GLU A 5 -31.70 15.01 -23.87
C GLU A 5 -30.22 14.65 -23.73
N PRO A 6 -29.29 15.61 -23.90
CA PRO A 6 -27.87 15.34 -23.81
C PRO A 6 -27.45 15.12 -22.36
N ASP A 7 -26.64 14.09 -22.19
CA ASP A 7 -25.90 13.67 -21.00
C ASP A 7 -24.99 14.80 -20.46
N ALA A 8 -25.59 15.76 -19.75
CA ALA A 8 -24.88 16.89 -19.15
C ALA A 8 -24.45 16.64 -17.70
N GLY A 9 -24.56 15.40 -17.21
CA GLY A 9 -24.09 14.96 -15.88
C GLY A 9 -22.63 14.48 -15.93
N ASP A 10 -22.30 13.63 -16.90
CA ASP A 10 -20.98 13.00 -17.03
C ASP A 10 -19.83 14.00 -17.27
N GLU A 11 -20.10 15.14 -17.90
CA GLU A 11 -19.09 16.17 -18.14
C GLU A 11 -18.83 17.07 -16.93
N ARG A 12 -19.80 17.22 -16.01
CA ARG A 12 -19.68 18.05 -14.80
C ARG A 12 -18.90 17.38 -13.68
N ASP A 13 -18.96 16.04 -13.61
CA ASP A 13 -18.26 15.28 -12.57
C ASP A 13 -16.75 15.12 -12.84
N ARG A 14 -16.34 15.13 -14.12
CA ARG A 14 -14.92 15.02 -14.52
C ARG A 14 -14.04 16.15 -13.94
N PRO A 15 -14.43 17.45 -14.01
CA PRO A 15 -13.68 18.52 -13.35
C PRO A 15 -13.54 18.36 -11.84
N ALA A 16 -14.60 17.93 -11.14
CA ALA A 16 -14.56 17.73 -9.70
C ALA A 16 -13.65 16.54 -9.34
N HIS A 17 -13.76 15.43 -10.08
CA HIS A 17 -12.91 14.26 -9.90
C HIS A 17 -11.43 14.59 -10.10
N ARG A 18 -11.09 15.33 -11.17
CA ARG A 18 -9.71 15.78 -11.43
C ARG A 18 -9.16 16.66 -10.30
N ARG A 19 -10.00 17.51 -9.69
CA ARG A 19 -9.57 18.33 -8.53
C ARG A 19 -9.27 17.44 -7.32
N ILE A 20 -10.11 16.44 -7.06
CA ILE A 20 -9.89 15.48 -5.97
C ILE A 20 -8.58 14.70 -6.22
N GLU A 21 -8.37 14.19 -7.42
CA GLU A 21 -7.14 13.49 -7.80
C GLU A 21 -5.91 14.38 -7.61
N TYR A 22 -5.96 15.62 -8.09
CA TYR A 22 -4.88 16.59 -7.94
C TYR A 22 -4.55 16.88 -6.46
N VAL A 23 -5.56 17.09 -5.62
CA VAL A 23 -5.36 17.32 -4.18
C VAL A 23 -4.79 16.07 -3.51
N ALA A 24 -5.29 14.88 -3.86
CA ALA A 24 -4.78 13.62 -3.33
C ALA A 24 -3.32 13.38 -3.74
N GLU A 25 -2.95 13.68 -4.98
CA GLU A 25 -1.58 13.62 -5.48
C GLU A 25 -0.66 14.59 -4.71
N LEU A 26 -1.08 15.85 -4.56
CA LEU A 26 -0.34 16.83 -3.78
C LEU A 26 -0.10 16.38 -2.33
N LEU A 27 -1.13 15.83 -1.68
CA LEU A 27 -1.01 15.29 -0.33
C LEU A 27 -0.09 14.07 -0.29
N ALA A 28 -0.22 13.15 -1.24
CA ALA A 28 0.61 11.96 -1.33
C ALA A 28 2.10 12.30 -1.51
N ASP A 29 2.40 13.37 -2.25
CA ASP A 29 3.77 13.85 -2.49
C ASP A 29 4.37 14.59 -1.30
N ARG A 30 3.57 15.39 -0.59
CA ARG A 30 4.06 16.26 0.49
C ARG A 30 4.13 15.56 1.84
N THR A 31 3.14 14.73 2.17
CA THR A 31 3.02 14.04 3.47
C THR A 31 4.27 13.25 3.89
N PRO A 32 4.97 12.50 2.99
CA PRO A 32 6.15 11.75 3.38
C PRO A 32 7.28 12.63 3.93
N ARG A 33 7.37 13.88 3.46
CA ARG A 33 8.42 14.86 3.81
C ARG A 33 8.01 15.79 4.94
N THR A 34 6.74 15.78 5.33
CA THR A 34 6.20 16.71 6.32
C THR A 34 5.31 15.93 7.30
N THR A 35 5.93 15.42 8.37
CA THR A 35 5.27 14.56 9.37
C THR A 35 4.03 15.22 9.99
N ALA A 36 4.03 16.54 10.14
CA ALA A 36 2.88 17.31 10.61
C ALA A 36 1.62 17.19 9.73
N LEU A 37 1.77 16.82 8.45
CA LEU A 37 0.63 16.60 7.54
C LEU A 37 0.00 15.21 7.69
N ARG A 38 0.66 14.25 8.34
CA ARG A 38 0.16 12.86 8.42
C ARG A 38 -1.24 12.74 9.01
N PRO A 39 -1.61 13.43 10.11
CA PRO A 39 -2.97 13.36 10.64
C PRO A 39 -4.01 13.88 9.65
N ALA A 40 -3.74 15.02 9.00
CA ALA A 40 -4.63 15.60 8.01
C ALA A 40 -4.76 14.69 6.77
N ALA A 41 -3.66 14.15 6.26
CA ALA A 41 -3.65 13.20 5.16
C ALA A 41 -4.48 11.95 5.48
N ARG A 42 -4.35 11.41 6.70
CA ARG A 42 -5.16 10.26 7.13
C ARG A 42 -6.65 10.59 7.18
N SER A 43 -7.03 11.76 7.70
CA SER A 43 -8.42 12.22 7.70
C SER A 43 -8.98 12.38 6.27
N VAL A 44 -8.21 12.95 5.36
CA VAL A 44 -8.60 13.08 3.95
C VAL A 44 -8.74 11.70 3.30
N ALA A 45 -7.81 10.79 3.53
CA ALA A 45 -7.91 9.44 2.99
C ALA A 45 -9.16 8.69 3.47
N ARG A 46 -9.53 8.83 4.75
CA ARG A 46 -10.76 8.25 5.30
C ARG A 46 -12.02 8.84 4.67
N LEU A 47 -12.03 10.16 4.45
CA LEU A 47 -13.12 10.83 3.76
C LEU A 47 -13.27 10.30 2.33
N LEU A 48 -12.16 10.22 1.58
CA LEU A 48 -12.15 9.71 0.21
C LEU A 48 -12.56 8.22 0.14
N ALA A 49 -12.15 7.41 1.11
CA ALA A 49 -12.50 5.99 1.17
C ALA A 49 -14.01 5.74 1.33
N GLY A 50 -14.78 6.72 1.81
CA GLY A 50 -16.24 6.66 1.85
C GLY A 50 -16.92 6.75 0.48
N HIS A 51 -16.16 7.00 -0.59
CA HIS A 51 -16.66 7.13 -1.96
C HIS A 51 -15.96 6.13 -2.88
N ASP A 52 -16.72 5.23 -3.53
CA ASP A 52 -16.17 4.12 -4.32
C ASP A 52 -15.23 4.55 -5.46
N THR A 53 -15.51 5.72 -6.06
CA THR A 53 -14.70 6.33 -7.14
C THR A 53 -13.39 6.91 -6.61
N CYS A 54 -13.26 7.12 -5.31
CA CYS A 54 -12.12 7.79 -4.67
C CYS A 54 -11.22 6.83 -3.87
N VAL A 55 -11.47 5.52 -3.92
CA VAL A 55 -10.67 4.53 -3.18
C VAL A 55 -9.20 4.53 -3.59
N GLU A 56 -8.88 4.65 -4.88
CA GLU A 56 -7.48 4.70 -5.32
C GLU A 56 -6.76 5.99 -4.85
N PRO A 57 -7.34 7.20 -5.00
CA PRO A 57 -6.83 8.39 -4.33
C PRO A 57 -6.66 8.21 -2.80
N ALA A 58 -7.63 7.58 -2.14
CA ALA A 58 -7.58 7.30 -0.71
C ALA A 58 -6.39 6.42 -0.31
N THR A 59 -6.13 5.32 -1.05
CA THR A 59 -5.01 4.41 -0.75
C THR A 59 -3.66 5.11 -0.92
N ARG A 60 -3.50 5.95 -1.94
CA ARG A 60 -2.27 6.73 -2.15
C ARG A 60 -2.00 7.69 -0.99
N VAL A 61 -3.01 8.47 -0.58
CA VAL A 61 -2.88 9.43 0.53
C VAL A 61 -2.64 8.70 1.85
N LEU A 62 -3.36 7.61 2.12
CA LEU A 62 -3.18 6.83 3.34
C LEU A 62 -1.79 6.21 3.41
N LEU A 63 -1.32 5.58 2.33
CA LEU A 63 0.05 5.05 2.24
C LEU A 63 1.09 6.15 2.47
N ALA A 64 0.88 7.35 1.91
CA ALA A 64 1.77 8.48 2.11
C ALA A 64 1.87 8.93 3.58
N SER A 65 0.77 8.76 4.33
CA SER A 65 0.68 9.06 5.76
C SER A 65 1.28 7.99 6.69
N VAL A 66 1.60 6.79 6.17
CA VAL A 66 2.16 5.70 6.98
C VAL A 66 3.49 6.12 7.57
N ASP A 67 3.57 6.02 8.90
CA ASP A 67 4.82 6.12 9.62
C ASP A 67 5.57 4.80 9.57
N LEU A 68 6.70 4.76 8.87
CA LEU A 68 7.49 3.54 8.75
C LEU A 68 8.22 3.16 10.04
N GLY A 69 8.27 4.05 11.04
CA GLY A 69 8.77 3.73 12.38
C GLY A 69 7.74 3.03 13.28
N ALA A 70 6.46 3.00 12.88
CA ALA A 70 5.39 2.25 13.57
C ALA A 70 4.25 1.94 12.58
N PRO A 71 4.48 1.13 11.53
CA PRO A 71 3.58 1.05 10.39
C PRO A 71 2.36 0.17 10.62
N GLY A 72 2.41 -0.77 11.57
CA GLY A 72 1.41 -1.83 11.77
C GLY A 72 -0.06 -1.36 11.68
N PRO A 73 -0.55 -0.51 12.61
CA PRO A 73 -1.95 -0.09 12.60
C PRO A 73 -2.38 0.59 11.30
N ALA A 74 -1.50 1.39 10.69
CA ALA A 74 -1.79 2.10 9.47
C ALA A 74 -1.80 1.18 8.24
N LEU A 75 -0.96 0.14 8.21
CA LEU A 75 -0.96 -0.86 7.13
C LEU A 75 -2.17 -1.79 7.20
N HIS A 76 -2.62 -2.18 8.40
CA HIS A 76 -3.91 -2.88 8.56
C HIS A 76 -5.09 -2.00 8.11
N GLU A 77 -5.06 -0.70 8.42
CA GLU A 77 -6.06 0.25 7.92
C GLU A 77 -6.05 0.34 6.40
N LEU A 78 -4.86 0.45 5.81
CA LEU A 78 -4.69 0.48 4.36
C LEU A 78 -5.18 -0.81 3.68
N ALA A 79 -4.95 -1.97 4.29
CA ALA A 79 -5.32 -3.26 3.70
C ALA A 79 -6.84 -3.38 3.53
N ARG A 80 -7.63 -2.89 4.50
CA ARG A 80 -9.10 -2.91 4.44
C ARG A 80 -9.68 -2.21 3.21
N LEU A 81 -8.99 -1.19 2.68
CA LEU A 81 -9.40 -0.46 1.46
C LEU A 81 -9.31 -1.30 0.18
N HIS A 82 -8.72 -2.49 0.25
CA HIS A 82 -8.45 -3.35 -0.90
C HIS A 82 -9.38 -4.57 -0.99
N THR A 83 -10.40 -4.65 -0.12
CA THR A 83 -11.42 -5.70 -0.16
C THR A 83 -12.05 -5.76 -1.55
N GLY A 84 -11.94 -6.90 -2.24
CA GLY A 84 -12.44 -7.08 -3.60
C GLY A 84 -11.66 -6.36 -4.71
N ARG A 85 -10.48 -5.79 -4.40
CA ARG A 85 -9.67 -4.99 -5.34
C ARG A 85 -8.22 -5.49 -5.45
N PRO A 86 -7.99 -6.74 -5.92
CA PRO A 86 -6.67 -7.39 -5.91
C PRO A 86 -5.61 -6.63 -6.72
N ALA A 87 -5.97 -6.09 -7.88
CA ALA A 87 -5.04 -5.32 -8.71
C ALA A 87 -4.60 -4.01 -8.04
N LEU A 88 -5.49 -3.37 -7.27
CA LEU A 88 -5.13 -2.18 -6.49
C LEU A 88 -4.20 -2.56 -5.33
N ALA A 89 -4.45 -3.70 -4.67
CA ALA A 89 -3.62 -4.21 -3.57
C ALA A 89 -2.17 -4.41 -4.02
N ALA A 90 -1.98 -5.04 -5.19
CA ALA A 90 -0.67 -5.25 -5.78
C ALA A 90 0.06 -3.92 -6.09
N ARG A 91 -0.62 -2.95 -6.72
CA ARG A 91 -0.03 -1.62 -6.97
C ARG A 91 0.36 -0.89 -5.68
N THR A 92 -0.50 -0.96 -4.66
CA THR A 92 -0.22 -0.35 -3.36
C THR A 92 0.96 -1.04 -2.66
N ALA A 93 1.08 -2.36 -2.77
CA ALA A 93 2.21 -3.12 -2.24
C ALA A 93 3.54 -2.74 -2.92
N ASP A 94 3.55 -2.57 -4.25
CA ASP A 94 4.74 -2.10 -4.98
C ASP A 94 5.15 -0.67 -4.58
N ALA A 95 4.16 0.21 -4.39
CA ALA A 95 4.40 1.57 -3.90
C ALA A 95 4.97 1.55 -2.46
N LEU A 96 4.45 0.69 -1.58
CA LEU A 96 4.97 0.47 -0.23
C LEU A 96 6.41 -0.05 -0.27
N ARG A 97 6.69 -1.09 -1.06
CA ARG A 97 8.03 -1.65 -1.25
C ARG A 97 9.02 -0.56 -1.68
N SER A 98 8.63 0.26 -2.65
CA SER A 98 9.44 1.37 -3.16
C SER A 98 9.70 2.44 -2.10
N ARG A 99 8.69 2.77 -1.29
CA ARG A 99 8.83 3.71 -0.17
C ARG A 99 9.78 3.18 0.90
N VAL A 100 9.62 1.93 1.29
CA VAL A 100 10.46 1.27 2.30
C VAL A 100 11.91 1.15 1.80
N ARG A 101 12.14 0.87 0.51
CA ARG A 101 13.49 0.88 -0.11
C ARG A 101 14.17 2.25 -0.11
N ARG A 102 13.42 3.34 -0.32
CA ARG A 102 13.96 4.72 -0.37
C ARG A 102 14.23 5.33 1.00
N GLN A 103 13.71 4.72 2.07
CA GLN A 103 13.91 5.20 3.42
C GLN A 103 15.34 4.89 3.88
N GLU A 104 16.09 5.93 4.26
CA GLU A 104 17.49 5.80 4.71
C GLU A 104 17.59 5.08 6.06
N ILE A 105 16.74 5.49 7.02
CA ILE A 105 16.69 4.90 8.37
C ILE A 105 15.35 4.21 8.57
N VAL A 106 15.40 2.92 8.89
CA VAL A 106 14.25 2.08 9.21
C VAL A 106 14.46 1.36 10.52
N ASP A 107 13.39 1.22 11.31
CA ASP A 107 13.37 0.31 12.45
C ASP A 107 13.08 -1.11 11.93
N GLU A 108 14.14 -1.87 11.67
CA GLU A 108 14.00 -3.23 11.14
C GLU A 108 13.23 -4.18 12.08
N PRO A 109 13.46 -4.19 13.41
CA PRO A 109 12.64 -4.96 14.34
C PRO A 109 11.14 -4.64 14.26
N GLU A 110 10.76 -3.36 14.18
CA GLU A 110 9.35 -2.97 14.02
C GLU A 110 8.78 -3.40 12.67
N LEU A 111 9.54 -3.25 11.58
CA LEU A 111 9.12 -3.71 10.26
C LEU A 111 8.97 -5.23 10.19
N ASP A 112 9.83 -6.01 10.84
CA ASP A 112 9.71 -7.47 10.89
C ASP A 112 8.47 -7.88 11.69
N ARG A 113 8.24 -7.26 12.86
CA ARG A 113 7.01 -7.48 13.64
C ARG A 113 5.76 -7.13 12.83
N THR A 114 5.76 -6.00 12.12
CA THR A 114 4.63 -5.61 11.26
C THR A 114 4.44 -6.59 10.10
N ALA A 115 5.52 -7.01 9.43
CA ALA A 115 5.43 -7.99 8.35
C ALA A 115 4.93 -9.35 8.85
N GLN A 116 5.24 -9.70 10.10
CA GLN A 116 4.70 -10.90 10.74
C GLN A 116 3.19 -10.85 10.88
N THR A 117 2.69 -9.81 11.56
CA THR A 117 1.27 -9.72 11.90
C THR A 117 0.40 -9.65 10.64
N LEU A 118 0.87 -8.94 9.61
CA LEU A 118 0.21 -8.87 8.31
C LEU A 118 0.20 -10.21 7.57
N ALA A 119 1.26 -11.03 7.68
CA ALA A 119 1.31 -12.34 7.02
C ALA A 119 0.45 -13.41 7.70
N GLU A 120 0.05 -13.20 8.96
CA GLU A 120 -0.71 -14.18 9.76
C GLU A 120 -2.22 -14.12 9.50
N SER A 121 -2.75 -13.02 8.95
CA SER A 121 -4.20 -12.86 8.75
C SER A 121 -4.78 -13.71 7.62
N GLY A 122 -3.95 -14.14 6.67
CA GLY A 122 -4.37 -14.86 5.47
C GLY A 122 -5.01 -13.98 4.39
N ASP A 123 -5.24 -12.68 4.67
CA ASP A 123 -5.81 -11.72 3.72
C ASP A 123 -4.83 -11.43 2.56
N LEU A 124 -5.38 -11.19 1.37
CA LEU A 124 -4.59 -10.90 0.19
C LEU A 124 -3.79 -9.60 0.34
N ALA A 125 -4.42 -8.51 0.75
CA ALA A 125 -3.78 -7.20 0.79
C ALA A 125 -2.76 -7.13 1.93
N GLU A 126 -3.09 -7.67 3.10
CA GLU A 126 -2.15 -7.78 4.21
C GLU A 126 -0.95 -8.67 3.85
N GLY A 127 -1.18 -9.82 3.21
CA GLY A 127 -0.10 -10.68 2.73
C GLY A 127 0.79 -10.02 1.67
N LEU A 128 0.22 -9.23 0.76
CA LEU A 128 1.00 -8.44 -0.22
C LEU A 128 1.80 -7.31 0.44
N PHE A 129 1.28 -6.69 1.51
CA PHE A 129 2.04 -5.68 2.26
C PHE A 129 3.16 -6.31 3.08
N ALA A 130 2.92 -7.47 3.69
CA ALA A 130 3.95 -8.27 4.33
C ALA A 130 5.06 -8.65 3.34
N TRP A 131 4.69 -9.09 2.14
CA TRP A 131 5.64 -9.35 1.04
C TRP A 131 6.44 -8.09 0.67
N ALA A 132 5.78 -6.95 0.48
CA ALA A 132 6.44 -5.71 0.11
C ALA A 132 7.50 -5.28 1.13
N VAL A 133 7.16 -5.32 2.43
CA VAL A 133 8.11 -5.04 3.52
C VAL A 133 9.25 -6.05 3.54
N THR A 134 8.92 -7.35 3.49
CA THR A 134 9.91 -8.44 3.54
C THR A 134 10.95 -8.32 2.42
N VAL A 135 10.51 -8.09 1.18
CA VAL A 135 11.41 -7.98 0.04
C VAL A 135 12.23 -6.71 0.11
N ALA A 136 11.62 -5.56 0.45
CA ALA A 136 12.37 -4.32 0.60
C ALA A 136 13.47 -4.43 1.66
N CYS A 137 13.16 -5.06 2.80
CA CYS A 137 14.13 -5.25 3.87
C CYS A 137 15.17 -6.33 3.55
N GLY A 138 14.76 -7.45 2.95
CA GLY A 138 15.67 -8.50 2.50
C GLY A 138 16.70 -7.97 1.50
N ASP A 139 16.24 -7.23 0.48
CA ASP A 139 17.11 -6.64 -0.52
C ASP A 139 18.12 -5.65 0.09
N ARG A 140 17.71 -4.81 1.05
CA ARG A 140 18.62 -3.82 1.65
C ARG A 140 19.67 -4.43 2.58
N THR A 141 19.37 -5.59 3.16
CA THR A 141 20.20 -6.23 4.19
C THR A 141 20.92 -7.48 3.71
N ALA A 142 20.93 -7.74 2.41
CA ALA A 142 21.49 -8.95 1.81
C ALA A 142 20.91 -10.25 2.41
N TRP A 143 19.59 -10.27 2.61
CA TRP A 143 18.82 -11.46 2.97
C TRP A 143 19.32 -12.22 4.22
N PRO A 144 19.35 -11.58 5.41
CA PRO A 144 19.62 -12.28 6.66
C PRO A 144 18.54 -13.33 6.96
N VAL A 145 18.86 -14.24 7.89
CA VAL A 145 18.00 -15.37 8.27
C VAL A 145 16.55 -14.93 8.56
N ARG A 146 16.37 -13.81 9.28
CA ARG A 146 15.03 -13.27 9.60
C ARG A 146 14.16 -13.02 8.36
N TRP A 147 14.69 -12.36 7.35
CA TRP A 147 13.94 -12.00 6.14
C TRP A 147 13.74 -13.21 5.22
N ARG A 148 14.70 -14.14 5.19
CA ARG A 148 14.52 -15.44 4.50
C ARG A 148 13.46 -16.31 5.16
N ALA A 149 13.40 -16.34 6.49
CA ALA A 149 12.36 -17.06 7.22
C ALA A 149 10.98 -16.45 6.95
N ARG A 150 10.86 -15.12 6.96
CA ARG A 150 9.61 -14.41 6.60
C ARG A 150 9.16 -14.72 5.17
N LEU A 151 10.07 -14.67 4.20
CA LEU A 151 9.76 -15.03 2.81
C LEU A 151 9.31 -16.50 2.70
N SER A 152 9.94 -17.40 3.45
CA SER A 152 9.58 -18.82 3.48
C SER A 152 8.20 -19.07 4.10
N ALA A 153 7.75 -18.23 5.03
CA ALA A 153 6.38 -18.23 5.53
C ALA A 153 5.39 -17.75 4.45
N LEU A 154 5.71 -16.65 3.74
CA LEU A 154 4.86 -16.10 2.68
C LEU A 154 4.68 -17.06 1.49
N ARG A 155 5.67 -17.89 1.16
CA ARG A 155 5.53 -18.95 0.15
C ARG A 155 4.49 -20.03 0.51
N ARG A 156 4.09 -20.10 1.79
CA ARG A 156 3.04 -20.98 2.31
C ARG A 156 1.79 -20.22 2.75
N HIS A 157 1.67 -18.95 2.36
CA HIS A 157 0.53 -18.11 2.72
C HIS A 157 -0.80 -18.66 2.19
N ALA A 158 -1.92 -18.36 2.83
CA ALA A 158 -3.24 -18.87 2.43
C ALA A 158 -3.68 -18.38 1.04
N SER A 159 -3.44 -17.10 0.73
CA SER A 159 -3.70 -16.51 -0.58
C SER A 159 -2.71 -17.02 -1.66
N PRO A 160 -3.20 -17.58 -2.80
CA PRO A 160 -2.36 -17.99 -3.93
C PRO A 160 -1.51 -16.87 -4.50
N ASP A 161 -2.07 -15.68 -4.70
CA ASP A 161 -1.35 -14.54 -5.29
C ASP A 161 -0.15 -14.11 -4.44
N VAL A 162 -0.27 -14.20 -3.11
CA VAL A 162 0.83 -13.91 -2.17
C VAL A 162 1.93 -14.97 -2.28
N ARG A 163 1.55 -16.26 -2.40
CA ARG A 163 2.52 -17.34 -2.61
C ARG A 163 3.27 -17.13 -3.93
N ASP A 164 2.56 -16.82 -5.01
CA ASP A 164 3.13 -16.61 -6.33
C ASP A 164 4.06 -15.38 -6.37
N ALA A 165 3.68 -14.30 -5.67
CA ALA A 165 4.56 -13.16 -5.45
C ALA A 165 5.83 -13.54 -4.67
N ALA A 166 5.71 -14.36 -3.62
CA ALA A 166 6.83 -14.76 -2.78
C ALA A 166 7.76 -15.81 -3.44
N ILE A 167 7.24 -16.69 -4.29
CA ILE A 167 8.02 -17.70 -5.03
C ILE A 167 8.95 -17.02 -6.05
N ARG A 168 8.50 -15.94 -6.70
CA ARG A 168 9.30 -15.18 -7.68
C ARG A 168 10.49 -14.43 -7.08
N VAL A 169 10.57 -14.32 -5.75
CA VAL A 169 11.68 -13.62 -5.08
C VAL A 169 12.87 -14.56 -4.93
N GLY A 170 13.97 -14.22 -5.59
CA GLY A 170 15.29 -14.82 -5.37
C GLY A 170 16.02 -14.16 -4.20
N THR A 171 16.62 -14.96 -3.33
CA THR A 171 17.43 -14.49 -2.18
C THR A 171 18.90 -14.81 -2.33
N ALA A 172 19.32 -15.26 -3.51
CA ALA A 172 20.70 -15.63 -3.77
C ALA A 172 21.58 -14.39 -3.84
N THR A 173 22.55 -14.32 -2.94
CA THR A 173 23.73 -13.49 -3.07
C THR A 173 24.85 -14.43 -3.52
N ASP A 174 24.82 -14.89 -4.77
CA ASP A 174 26.02 -15.53 -5.35
C ASP A 174 26.91 -14.40 -5.87
N SER A 175 28.00 -14.17 -5.14
CA SER A 175 29.21 -13.49 -5.60
C SER A 175 30.40 -14.30 -5.11
#